data_AF-A0A397UTA1-F1
#
_entry.id   AF-A0A397UTA1-F1
#
_cell.length_a   1.000
_cell.length_b   1.000
_cell.length_c   1.000
_cell.angle_alpha   90.00
_cell.angle_beta   90.00
_cell.angle_gamma   90.00
#
_symmetry.space_group_name_H-M   'P 1'
#
loop_
_entity.id
_entity.type
_entity.pdbx_description
1 polymer ?
#
loop_
_entity_poly.entity_id
_entity_poly.type
_entity_poly.pdbx_seq_one_letter_code
_entity_poly.pdbx_strand_id
1 'polypeptide(L)'
;MNIPAQIPPAQTPAGQTPAVQTPAQIPAVQAPAQQVQVLVNHSRTPQALLRIFSLNANSFSRNFRRLNDKKYITGRSLLQTKIKEEGRLLNITNRYVISESTNRIWKGFTWTERNVFTTFANDIRTSITN
;
A
#
# COMPACT_ATOMS: atom_id res chain seq x y z
N MET A 1 -20.04 -40.62 67.50
CA MET A 1 -20.17 -39.17 67.29
C MET A 1 -19.18 -38.77 66.21
N ASN A 2 -19.68 -38.42 65.03
CA ASN A 2 -18.84 -38.09 63.86
C ASN A 2 -19.35 -36.75 63.30
N ILE A 3 -18.48 -35.75 63.26
CA ILE A 3 -18.81 -34.36 62.88
C ILE A 3 -18.67 -34.26 61.35
N PRO A 4 -19.64 -33.69 60.60
CA PRO A 4 -19.49 -33.52 59.16
C PRO A 4 -18.56 -32.34 58.82
N ALA A 5 -17.60 -32.59 57.93
CA ALA A 5 -16.69 -31.58 57.39
C ALA A 5 -17.42 -30.66 56.38
N GLN A 6 -17.27 -29.35 56.59
CA GLN A 6 -17.83 -28.28 55.77
C GLN A 6 -17.00 -28.12 54.47
N ILE A 7 -17.67 -28.10 53.32
CA ILE A 7 -17.10 -27.88 51.99
C ILE A 7 -17.14 -26.36 51.72
N PRO A 8 -16.06 -25.68 51.28
CA PRO A 8 -16.11 -24.27 50.93
C PRO A 8 -16.88 -24.02 49.62
N PRO A 9 -17.57 -22.89 49.45
CA PRO A 9 -18.35 -22.60 48.25
C PRO A 9 -17.46 -22.29 47.05
N ALA A 10 -17.83 -22.85 45.89
CA ALA A 10 -17.23 -22.59 44.59
C ALA A 10 -17.46 -21.12 44.17
N GLN A 11 -16.37 -20.42 43.84
CA GLN A 11 -16.43 -19.09 43.25
C GLN A 11 -16.75 -19.20 41.75
N THR A 12 -17.93 -18.73 41.37
CA THR A 12 -18.36 -18.55 39.97
C THR A 12 -17.63 -17.34 39.37
N PRO A 13 -16.96 -17.43 38.21
CA PRO A 13 -16.45 -16.25 37.52
C PRO A 13 -17.62 -15.47 36.90
N ALA A 14 -17.77 -14.22 37.33
CA ALA A 14 -18.76 -13.29 36.82
C ALA A 14 -18.49 -12.90 35.35
N GLY A 15 -19.56 -12.92 34.55
CA GLY A 15 -19.84 -11.98 33.46
C GLY A 15 -18.76 -11.70 32.42
N GLN A 16 -18.73 -12.48 31.34
CA GLN A 16 -18.15 -12.02 30.07
C GLN A 16 -19.23 -11.29 29.26
N THR A 17 -19.23 -9.96 29.33
CA THR A 17 -19.92 -9.10 28.38
C THR A 17 -19.14 -9.15 27.05
N PRO A 18 -19.77 -9.33 25.88
CA PRO A 18 -19.08 -9.21 24.60
C PRO A 18 -18.53 -7.79 24.45
N ALA A 19 -17.21 -7.66 24.38
CA ALA A 19 -16.57 -6.38 24.09
C ALA A 19 -17.07 -5.88 22.73
N VAL A 20 -17.87 -4.82 22.78
CA VAL A 20 -18.27 -4.03 21.62
C VAL A 20 -17.00 -3.56 20.92
N GLN A 21 -16.76 -4.08 19.71
CA GLN A 21 -15.65 -3.69 18.85
C GLN A 21 -15.75 -2.20 18.56
N THR A 22 -14.94 -1.41 19.28
CA THR A 22 -14.70 -0.02 18.93
C THR A 22 -13.99 -0.01 17.58
N PRO A 23 -14.38 0.85 16.62
CA PRO A 23 -13.62 1.00 15.38
C PRO A 23 -12.18 1.34 15.73
N ALA A 24 -11.23 0.53 15.26
CA ALA A 24 -9.81 0.73 15.51
C ALA A 24 -9.42 2.16 15.10
N GLN A 25 -9.15 3.00 16.11
CA GLN A 25 -8.57 4.32 15.90
C GLN A 25 -7.24 4.15 15.18
N ILE A 26 -7.15 4.76 14.00
CA ILE A 26 -5.94 4.88 13.20
C ILE A 26 -4.86 5.53 14.09
N PRO A 27 -3.69 4.92 14.32
CA PRO A 27 -2.64 5.57 15.10
C PRO A 27 -2.21 6.88 14.44
N ALA A 28 -2.28 7.96 15.22
CA ALA A 28 -1.78 9.28 14.86
C ALA A 28 -0.30 9.21 14.44
N VAL A 29 0.00 9.81 13.28
CA VAL A 29 1.34 10.07 12.73
C VAL A 29 2.32 8.88 12.82
N GLN A 30 2.11 7.87 11.97
CA GLN A 30 3.13 6.83 11.76
C GLN A 30 4.45 7.44 11.29
N ALA A 31 5.57 6.97 11.83
CA ALA A 31 6.90 7.41 11.38
C ALA A 31 7.09 7.08 9.88
N PRO A 32 7.85 7.88 9.10
CA PRO A 32 8.02 7.66 7.67
C PRO A 32 8.47 6.24 7.31
N ALA A 33 9.36 5.65 8.10
CA ALA A 33 9.83 4.27 7.90
C ALA A 33 8.71 3.23 8.02
N GLN A 34 7.78 3.42 8.97
CA GLN A 34 6.62 2.54 9.15
C GLN A 34 5.64 2.70 7.97
N GLN A 35 5.38 3.93 7.54
CA GLN A 35 4.52 4.19 6.38
C GLN A 35 5.09 3.55 5.10
N VAL A 36 6.41 3.57 4.92
CA VAL A 36 7.08 2.86 3.82
C VAL A 36 6.77 1.37 3.89
N GLN A 37 6.92 0.74 5.05
CA GLN A 37 6.66 -0.69 5.19
C GLN A 37 5.20 -1.04 4.94
N VAL A 38 4.26 -0.25 5.46
CA VAL A 38 2.83 -0.42 5.25
C VAL A 38 2.48 -0.33 3.76
N LEU A 39 2.98 0.71 3.07
CA LEU A 39 2.73 0.89 1.65
C LEU A 39 3.35 -0.23 0.80
N VAL A 40 4.60 -0.63 1.09
CA VAL A 40 5.26 -1.75 0.40
C VAL A 40 4.48 -3.05 0.57
N ASN A 41 4.03 -3.36 1.79
CA ASN A 41 3.26 -4.57 2.06
C ASN A 41 1.90 -4.53 1.35
N HIS A 42 1.21 -3.40 1.40
CA HIS A 42 -0.07 -3.21 0.70
C HIS A 42 0.09 -3.39 -0.81
N SER A 43 1.11 -2.76 -1.40
CA SER A 43 1.39 -2.83 -2.84
C SER A 43 1.78 -4.22 -3.35
N ARG A 44 2.05 -5.18 -2.45
CA ARG A 44 2.31 -6.58 -2.78
C ARG A 44 1.08 -7.47 -2.70
N THR A 45 -0.05 -6.96 -2.22
CA THR A 45 -1.31 -7.71 -2.23
C THR A 45 -1.78 -7.94 -3.68
N PRO A 46 -2.47 -9.06 -3.98
CA PRO A 46 -2.95 -9.33 -5.34
C PRO A 46 -3.81 -8.21 -5.91
N GLN A 47 -4.68 -7.61 -5.09
CA GLN A 47 -5.53 -6.50 -5.51
C GLN A 47 -4.73 -5.24 -5.87
N ALA A 48 -3.71 -4.90 -5.07
CA ALA A 48 -2.85 -3.76 -5.37
C ALA A 48 -1.99 -4.01 -6.62
N LEU A 49 -1.46 -5.23 -6.79
CA LEU A 49 -0.70 -5.60 -7.99
C LEU A 49 -1.55 -5.43 -9.25
N LEU A 50 -2.81 -5.88 -9.24
CA LEU A 50 -3.72 -5.67 -10.37
C LEU A 50 -3.88 -4.17 -10.70
N ARG A 51 -4.05 -3.29 -9.71
CA ARG A 51 -4.16 -1.84 -9.92
C ARG A 51 -2.85 -1.20 -10.41
N ILE A 52 -1.72 -1.67 -9.89
CA ILE A 52 -0.37 -1.22 -10.26
C ILE A 52 -0.07 -1.58 -11.72
N PHE A 53 -0.39 -2.80 -12.15
CA PHE A 53 -0.19 -3.24 -13.53
C PHE A 53 -1.31 -2.83 -14.49
N SER A 54 -2.46 -2.35 -14.00
CA SER A 54 -3.52 -1.73 -14.81
C SER A 54 -3.08 -0.34 -15.29
N LEU A 55 -2.13 -0.32 -16.23
CA LEU A 55 -1.59 0.87 -16.85
C LEU A 55 -2.56 1.41 -17.90
N ASN A 56 -2.84 2.71 -17.86
CA ASN A 56 -3.71 3.38 -18.84
C ASN A 56 -2.95 4.52 -19.50
N ALA A 57 -2.59 4.35 -20.77
CA ALA A 57 -1.78 5.30 -21.52
C ALA A 57 -2.41 6.71 -21.53
N ASN A 58 -3.73 6.82 -21.70
CA ASN A 58 -4.42 8.11 -21.73
C ASN A 58 -4.33 8.85 -20.38
N SER A 59 -4.45 8.13 -19.27
CA SER A 59 -4.32 8.72 -17.92
C SER A 59 -2.90 9.23 -17.68
N PHE A 60 -1.90 8.46 -18.09
CA PHE A 60 -0.50 8.85 -17.96
C PHE A 60 -0.13 9.99 -18.90
N SER A 61 -0.53 9.95 -20.17
CA SER A 61 -0.24 11.00 -21.15
C SER A 61 -0.74 12.37 -20.69
N ARG A 62 -1.92 12.45 -20.03
CA ARG A 62 -2.40 13.71 -19.43
C ARG A 62 -1.50 14.21 -18.30
N ASN A 63 -1.07 13.32 -17.40
CA ASN A 63 -0.20 13.67 -16.29
C ASN A 63 1.20 14.10 -16.77
N PHE A 64 1.76 13.40 -17.76
CA PHE A 64 3.10 13.71 -18.29
C PHE A 64 3.13 14.87 -19.28
N ARG A 65 2.06 15.11 -20.06
CA ARG A 65 1.98 16.29 -20.94
C ARG A 65 2.13 17.60 -20.16
N ARG A 66 1.61 17.67 -18.93
CA ARG A 66 1.80 18.83 -18.03
C ARG A 66 3.26 19.04 -17.60
N LEU A 67 4.06 17.98 -17.56
CA LEU A 67 5.47 18.04 -17.19
C LEU A 67 6.38 18.40 -18.37
N ASN A 68 5.81 18.44 -19.60
CA ASN A 68 6.42 18.83 -20.89
C ASN A 68 7.79 18.20 -21.22
N ASP A 69 8.21 17.18 -20.48
CA ASP A 69 9.58 16.68 -20.53
C ASP A 69 9.58 15.14 -20.56
N LYS A 70 9.65 14.64 -21.80
CA LYS A 70 9.60 13.22 -22.17
C LYS A 70 10.70 12.40 -21.48
N LYS A 71 11.79 13.04 -21.05
CA LYS A 71 12.90 12.37 -20.35
C LYS A 71 12.46 11.74 -19.03
N TYR A 72 11.40 12.26 -18.41
CA TYR A 72 10.87 11.74 -17.15
C TYR A 72 9.83 10.63 -17.30
N ILE A 73 9.42 10.27 -18.51
CA ILE A 73 8.47 9.16 -18.75
C ILE A 73 9.26 7.86 -18.76
N THR A 74 9.51 7.25 -17.61
CA THR A 74 10.29 6.02 -17.46
C THR A 74 9.42 4.95 -16.80
N GLY A 75 9.77 3.67 -16.95
CA GLY A 75 9.04 2.61 -16.25
C GLY A 75 8.96 2.84 -14.74
N ARG A 76 10.03 3.38 -14.14
CA ARG A 76 10.05 3.75 -12.72
C ARG A 76 9.11 4.91 -12.38
N SER A 77 8.96 5.92 -13.23
CA SER A 77 8.03 7.03 -12.96
C SER A 77 6.56 6.64 -13.17
N LEU A 78 6.29 5.70 -14.09
CA LEU A 78 4.99 5.04 -14.18
C LEU A 78 4.67 4.30 -12.88
N LEU A 79 5.60 3.47 -12.39
CA LEU A 79 5.43 2.78 -11.12
C LEU A 79 5.21 3.79 -9.98
N GLN A 80 6.02 4.84 -9.89
CA GLN A 80 5.89 5.85 -8.83
C GLN A 80 4.51 6.49 -8.79
N THR A 81 3.89 6.70 -9.97
CA THR A 81 2.54 7.23 -10.07
C THR A 81 1.51 6.23 -9.53
N LYS A 82 1.67 4.94 -9.83
CA LYS A 82 0.82 3.87 -9.26
C LYS A 82 1.00 3.71 -7.76
N ILE A 83 2.22 3.76 -7.26
CA ILE A 83 2.48 3.72 -5.81
C ILE A 83 1.91 4.96 -5.11
N LYS A 84 1.88 6.11 -5.78
CA LYS A 84 1.18 7.30 -5.28
C LYS A 84 -0.33 7.08 -5.21
N GLU A 85 -0.94 6.44 -6.21
CA GLU A 85 -2.37 6.08 -6.19
C GLU A 85 -2.69 5.14 -5.02
N GLU A 86 -1.89 4.08 -4.83
CA GLU A 86 -2.04 3.16 -3.71
C GLU A 86 -1.81 3.86 -2.36
N GLY A 87 -0.83 4.76 -2.28
CA GLY A 87 -0.59 5.59 -1.10
C GLY A 87 -1.80 6.42 -0.72
N ARG A 88 -2.53 6.98 -1.69
CA ARG A 88 -3.76 7.75 -1.42
C ARG A 88 -4.87 6.90 -0.80
N LEU A 89 -4.99 5.61 -1.16
CA LEU A 89 -5.95 4.70 -0.53
C LEU A 89 -5.66 4.47 0.96
N LEU A 90 -4.40 4.63 1.36
CA LEU A 90 -3.93 4.47 2.74
C LEU A 90 -3.73 5.81 3.47
N ASN A 91 -4.14 6.93 2.86
CA ASN A 91 -3.86 8.28 3.34
C ASN A 91 -2.36 8.61 3.54
N ILE A 92 -1.49 7.96 2.75
CA ILE A 92 -0.04 8.18 2.71
C ILE A 92 0.27 9.10 1.52
N THR A 93 0.54 10.38 1.79
CA THR A 93 0.82 11.40 0.76
C THR A 93 2.25 11.93 0.81
N ASN A 94 3.04 11.53 1.81
CA ASN A 94 4.42 11.99 1.99
C ASN A 94 5.29 11.58 0.79
N ARG A 95 5.88 12.56 0.11
CA ARG A 95 6.68 12.35 -1.11
C ARG A 95 7.90 11.45 -0.88
N TYR A 96 8.54 11.57 0.29
CA TYR A 96 9.67 10.71 0.66
C TYR A 96 9.22 9.25 0.79
N VAL A 97 8.11 9.01 1.50
CA VAL A 97 7.54 7.67 1.68
C VAL A 97 7.17 7.03 0.35
N ILE A 98 6.53 7.79 -0.55
CA ILE A 98 6.20 7.30 -1.90
C ILE A 98 7.47 6.95 -2.68
N SER A 99 8.49 7.80 -2.66
CA SER A 99 9.75 7.57 -3.39
C SER A 99 10.50 6.33 -2.86
N GLU A 100 10.62 6.20 -1.54
CA GLU A 100 11.27 5.06 -0.90
C GLU A 100 10.50 3.75 -1.14
N SER A 101 9.18 3.79 -1.00
CA SER A 101 8.33 2.62 -1.30
C SER A 101 8.48 2.19 -2.75
N THR A 102 8.45 3.16 -3.68
CA THR A 102 8.69 2.90 -5.11
C THR A 102 10.05 2.24 -5.34
N ASN A 103 11.11 2.73 -4.68
CA ASN A 103 12.45 2.16 -4.80
C ASN A 103 12.51 0.70 -4.33
N ARG A 104 11.91 0.40 -3.16
CA ARG A 104 11.85 -0.95 -2.60
C ARG A 104 11.05 -1.90 -3.49
N ILE A 105 9.90 -1.46 -3.99
CA ILE A 105 9.04 -2.26 -4.88
C ILE A 105 9.76 -2.50 -6.22
N TRP A 106 10.31 -1.47 -6.84
CA TRP A 106 11.05 -1.58 -8.09
C TRP A 106 12.21 -2.57 -8.00
N LYS A 107 13.00 -2.51 -6.92
CA LYS A 107 14.09 -3.47 -6.66
C LYS A 107 13.58 -4.90 -6.47
N GLY A 108 12.39 -5.07 -5.90
CA GLY A 108 11.75 -6.37 -5.70
C GLY A 108 11.15 -6.98 -6.97
N PHE A 109 10.85 -6.18 -7.99
CA PHE A 109 10.36 -6.69 -9.27
C PHE A 109 11.45 -7.42 -10.05
N THR A 110 11.02 -8.50 -10.70
CA THR A 110 11.77 -9.25 -11.71
C THR A 110 12.03 -8.38 -12.94
N TRP A 111 12.94 -8.85 -13.81
CA TRP A 111 13.21 -8.18 -15.07
C TRP A 111 11.95 -8.06 -15.93
N THR A 112 11.15 -9.12 -16.03
CA THR A 112 9.91 -9.14 -16.83
C THR A 112 8.89 -8.13 -16.33
N GLU A 113 8.68 -8.03 -15.01
CA GLU A 113 7.76 -7.06 -14.42
C GLU A 113 8.22 -5.62 -14.69
N ARG A 114 9.53 -5.33 -14.55
CA ARG A 114 10.09 -4.01 -14.90
C ARG A 114 9.96 -3.72 -16.39
N ASN A 115 10.05 -4.75 -17.24
CA ASN A 115 9.92 -4.61 -18.68
C ASN A 115 8.51 -4.17 -19.07
N VAL A 116 7.46 -4.66 -18.40
CA VAL A 116 6.07 -4.19 -18.63
C VAL A 116 5.98 -2.67 -18.50
N PHE A 117 6.51 -2.09 -17.41
CA PHE A 117 6.51 -0.63 -17.23
C PHE A 117 7.39 0.09 -18.25
N THR A 118 8.53 -0.50 -18.62
CA THR A 118 9.46 0.10 -19.58
C THR A 118 8.85 0.18 -20.97
N THR A 119 8.24 -0.91 -21.46
CA THR A 119 7.52 -0.95 -22.72
C THR A 119 6.39 0.09 -22.73
N PHE A 120 5.57 0.11 -21.68
CA PHE A 120 4.46 1.06 -21.60
C PHE A 120 4.92 2.52 -21.56
N ALA A 121 6.06 2.80 -20.92
CA ALA A 121 6.66 4.13 -20.91
C ALA A 121 7.12 4.55 -22.32
N ASN A 122 7.65 3.61 -23.11
CA ASN A 122 8.02 3.87 -24.50
C ASN A 122 6.79 4.14 -25.38
N ASP A 123 5.70 3.38 -25.22
CA ASP A 123 4.44 3.62 -25.94
C ASP A 123 3.86 5.00 -25.64
N ILE A 124 3.91 5.44 -24.38
CA ILE A 124 3.49 6.79 -24.01
C ILE A 124 4.39 7.84 -24.68
N ARG A 125 5.72 7.66 -24.66
CA ARG A 125 6.66 8.60 -25.30
C ARG A 125 6.40 8.74 -26.80
N THR A 126 6.15 7.64 -27.51
CA THR A 126 5.82 7.67 -28.94
C THR A 126 4.48 8.36 -29.18
N SER A 127 3.46 8.09 -28.34
CA SER A 127 2.13 8.72 -28.45
C SER A 127 2.08 10.23 -28.22
N ILE A 128 3.06 10.80 -27.50
CA ILE A 128 3.18 12.26 -27.27
C ILE A 128 4.05 12.92 -28.36
N THR A 129 4.68 12.13 -29.25
CA THR A 129 5.56 12.65 -30.31
C THR A 129 4.84 12.85 -31.64
N ASN A 130 3.77 12.09 -31.90
CA ASN A 130 2.82 12.38 -32.99
C ASN A 130 1.73 13.34 -32.53
#